data_AF-A0A6G0S121-F1
#
_entry.id   AF-A0A6G0S121-F1
#
_cell.length_a   1.000
_cell.length_b   1.000
_cell.length_c   1.000
_cell.angle_alpha   90.00
_cell.angle_beta   90.00
_cell.angle_gamma   90.00
#
_symmetry.space_group_name_H-M   'P 1'
#
loop_
_entity.id
_entity.type
_entity.pdbx_description
1 polymer ?
#
loop_
_entity_poly.entity_id
_entity_poly.type
_entity_poly.pdbx_seq_one_letter_code
_entity_poly.pdbx_strand_id
1 'polypeptide(L)'
;MVTRFLMEPEARRLEADNSLPAPEFGPRGEVVAPTRCDFSMDPSSLGHTRLVGVPASNDHLLRHIHARDGYGGLEALVQVEELDHADLLDLQEFFPEEGPPVADLVLRSRTEATSGEELMSALQSLPVQREMAALLSEYGVDDLADRTFASVSLLRRILDRYRRVCRQLNASASRSRQDALIAQD
;
A
#
# COMPACT_ATOMS: atom_id res chain seq x y z
N MET A 1 -0.88 8.08 -11.91
CA MET A 1 0.08 7.27 -11.13
C MET A 1 -0.70 6.46 -10.09
N VAL A 2 -0.43 5.15 -9.95
CA VAL A 2 -1.15 4.28 -9.00
C VAL A 2 -0.53 4.36 -7.60
N THR A 3 0.80 4.40 -7.51
CA THR A 3 1.53 4.71 -6.28
C THR A 3 1.82 6.20 -6.16
N ARG A 4 1.90 6.68 -4.91
CA ARG A 4 2.24 8.07 -4.57
C ARG A 4 3.56 8.06 -3.82
N PHE A 5 4.60 8.53 -4.48
CA PHE A 5 5.91 8.73 -3.85
C PHE A 5 5.94 10.06 -3.10
N LEU A 6 6.76 10.10 -2.07
CA LEU A 6 7.02 11.32 -1.32
C LEU A 6 7.95 12.25 -2.12
N MET A 7 7.51 13.47 -2.37
CA MET A 7 8.29 14.47 -3.10
C MET A 7 9.21 15.25 -2.15
N GLU A 8 10.33 15.79 -2.64
CA GLU A 8 11.27 16.58 -1.81
C GLU A 8 10.61 17.66 -0.93
N PRO A 9 9.68 18.50 -1.44
CA PRO A 9 9.07 19.53 -0.61
C PRO A 9 8.19 18.96 0.51
N GLU A 10 7.50 17.84 0.25
CA GLU A 10 6.69 17.15 1.25
C GLU A 10 7.57 16.52 2.31
N ALA A 11 8.69 15.89 1.92
CA ALA A 11 9.66 15.30 2.83
C ALA A 11 10.24 16.34 3.79
N ARG A 12 10.71 17.48 3.27
CA ARG A 12 11.27 18.56 4.12
C ARG A 12 10.28 19.09 5.16
N ARG A 13 9.00 19.17 4.79
CA ARG A 13 7.94 19.56 5.73
C ARG A 13 7.78 18.53 6.83
N LEU A 14 7.70 17.25 6.48
CA LEU A 14 7.53 16.18 7.46
C LEU A 14 8.77 16.00 8.35
N GLU A 15 9.98 16.23 7.83
CA GLU A 15 11.21 16.29 8.62
C GLU A 15 11.17 17.43 9.64
N ALA A 16 10.73 18.63 9.22
CA ALA A 16 10.57 19.76 10.12
C ALA A 16 9.51 19.52 11.21
N ASP A 17 8.46 18.77 10.87
CA ASP A 17 7.38 18.40 11.79
C ASP A 17 7.70 17.14 12.63
N ASN A 18 8.92 16.59 12.56
CA ASN A 18 9.33 15.31 13.18
C ASN A 18 8.40 14.13 12.86
N SER A 19 7.71 14.18 11.72
CA SER A 19 6.75 13.17 11.28
C SER A 19 7.40 12.09 10.41
N LEU A 20 8.60 12.34 9.90
CA LEU A 20 9.45 11.31 9.30
C LEU A 20 10.48 10.83 10.33
N PRO A 21 10.67 9.51 10.50
CA PRO A 21 11.73 9.00 11.34
C PRO A 21 13.08 9.46 10.78
N ALA A 22 14.04 9.77 11.65
CA ALA A 22 15.41 10.03 11.21
C ALA A 22 15.96 8.79 10.47
N PRO A 23 16.87 8.94 9.49
CA PRO A 23 17.59 7.81 8.93
C PRO A 23 18.24 7.02 10.05
N GLU A 24 17.78 5.78 10.24
CA GLU A 24 18.39 4.88 11.21
C GLU A 24 19.74 4.45 10.62
N PHE A 25 20.81 5.02 11.18
CA PHE A 25 22.15 4.52 10.96
C PHE A 25 22.44 3.52 12.08
N GLY A 26 22.37 2.23 11.77
CA GLY A 26 22.87 1.23 12.69
C GLY A 26 24.35 1.54 13.05
N PRO A 27 24.82 1.30 14.28
CA PRO A 27 26.26 1.22 14.56
C PRO A 27 26.93 0.37 13.48
N ARG A 28 28.15 0.75 13.06
CA ARG A 28 28.87 0.15 11.93
C ARG A 28 28.68 -1.39 11.88
N GLY A 29 27.86 -1.86 10.94
CA GLY A 29 27.62 -3.28 10.69
C GLY A 29 26.26 -3.84 11.16
N GLU A 30 25.42 -3.07 11.86
CA GLU A 30 24.06 -3.49 12.20
C GLU A 30 23.13 -3.33 11.00
N VAL A 31 22.32 -4.35 10.73
CA VAL A 31 21.39 -4.36 9.62
C VAL A 31 20.12 -3.64 10.04
N VAL A 32 19.77 -2.56 9.35
CA VAL A 32 18.55 -1.78 9.56
C VAL A 32 17.45 -2.34 8.66
N ALA A 33 16.18 -2.32 9.08
CA ALA A 33 15.08 -2.71 8.18
C ALA A 33 14.76 -1.57 7.19
N PRO A 34 14.12 -1.85 6.04
CA PRO A 34 13.63 -0.79 5.17
C PRO A 34 12.74 0.19 5.92
N THR A 35 12.80 1.48 5.55
CA THR A 35 12.05 2.53 6.25
C THR A 35 10.57 2.16 6.31
N ARG A 36 9.94 2.27 7.48
CA ARG A 36 8.50 2.15 7.63
C ARG A 36 7.98 3.07 8.73
N CYS A 37 7.02 3.91 8.40
CA CYS A 37 6.34 4.76 9.38
C CYS A 37 4.87 4.94 9.02
N ASP A 38 4.06 5.12 10.06
CA ASP A 38 2.65 5.47 9.87
C ASP A 38 2.57 6.87 9.26
N PHE A 39 1.68 7.03 8.29
CA PHE A 39 1.59 8.24 7.51
C PHE A 39 0.14 8.62 7.26
N SER A 40 -0.28 9.77 7.76
CA SER A 40 -1.60 10.32 7.50
C SER A 40 -1.44 11.72 6.92
N MET A 41 -1.85 11.91 5.65
CA MET A 41 -1.94 13.22 5.02
C MET A 41 -3.33 13.86 5.20
N ASP A 42 -4.35 13.07 5.54
CA ASP A 42 -5.74 13.53 5.61
C ASP A 42 -6.51 12.75 6.70
N PRO A 43 -7.14 13.42 7.69
CA PRO A 43 -8.01 12.76 8.65
C PRO A 43 -9.26 12.12 8.02
N SER A 44 -9.57 12.40 6.76
CA SER A 44 -10.65 11.76 6.01
C SER A 44 -10.23 10.50 5.24
N SER A 45 -8.93 10.16 5.19
CA SER A 45 -8.49 8.87 4.66
C SER A 45 -8.87 7.77 5.65
N LEU A 46 -10.03 7.17 5.44
CA LEU A 46 -10.57 6.05 6.22
C LEU A 46 -9.64 4.80 6.26
N GLY A 47 -8.55 4.78 5.48
CA GLY A 47 -7.56 3.70 5.48
C GLY A 47 -6.24 4.12 6.11
N HIS A 48 -5.68 3.24 6.95
CA HIS A 48 -4.31 3.36 7.43
C HIS A 48 -3.37 3.40 6.22
N THR A 49 -2.67 4.51 6.08
CA THR A 49 -1.66 4.70 5.05
C THR A 49 -0.30 4.69 5.75
N ARG A 50 0.71 4.12 5.09
CA ARG A 50 2.08 4.07 5.59
C ARG A 50 3.05 4.56 4.55
N LEU A 51 4.17 5.13 4.98
CA LEU A 51 5.32 5.32 4.11
C LEU A 51 6.27 4.14 4.28
N VAL A 52 6.65 3.54 3.17
CA VAL A 52 7.58 2.42 3.12
C VAL A 52 8.74 2.76 2.19
N GLY A 53 9.96 2.40 2.58
CA GLY A 53 11.15 2.51 1.77
C GLY A 53 11.20 1.42 0.71
N VAL A 54 11.40 1.83 -0.54
CA VAL A 54 11.75 0.94 -1.66
C VAL A 54 13.09 1.34 -2.23
N PRO A 55 13.86 0.42 -2.85
CA PRO A 55 15.13 0.78 -3.47
C PRO A 55 14.98 1.97 -4.43
N ALA A 56 15.82 2.99 -4.26
CA ALA A 56 15.79 4.16 -5.13
C ALA A 56 16.38 3.82 -6.51
N SER A 57 15.71 4.25 -7.57
CA SER A 57 16.17 4.14 -8.96
C SER A 57 16.60 5.50 -9.50
N ASN A 58 17.33 5.51 -10.62
CA ASN A 58 17.67 6.77 -11.31
C ASN A 58 16.43 7.55 -11.75
N ASP A 59 15.34 6.85 -12.09
CA ASP A 59 14.08 7.49 -12.48
C ASP A 59 13.46 8.27 -11.30
N HIS A 60 13.57 7.75 -10.06
CA HIS A 60 13.13 8.47 -8.87
C HIS A 60 13.88 9.80 -8.71
N LEU A 61 15.20 9.78 -8.88
CA LEU A 61 16.03 10.98 -8.77
C LEU A 61 15.70 12.01 -9.87
N LEU A 62 15.52 11.55 -11.11
CA LEU A 62 15.12 12.40 -12.24
C LEU A 62 13.74 13.05 -12.04
N ARG A 63 12.85 12.39 -11.30
CA ARG A 63 11.51 12.89 -10.97
C ARG A 63 11.48 13.74 -9.70
N HIS A 64 12.62 14.02 -9.06
CA HIS A 64 12.70 14.74 -7.79
C HIS A 64 11.88 14.10 -6.66
N ILE A 65 11.77 12.76 -6.69
CA ILE A 65 11.25 11.98 -5.58
C ILE A 65 12.29 12.03 -4.45
N HIS A 66 11.82 12.22 -3.22
CA HIS A 66 12.68 12.22 -2.05
C HIS A 66 13.32 10.83 -1.88
N ALA A 67 14.65 10.82 -1.81
CA ALA A 67 15.44 9.65 -1.49
C ALA A 67 16.29 9.91 -0.25
N ARG A 68 16.53 8.87 0.53
CA ARG A 68 17.29 8.91 1.79
C ARG A 68 18.05 7.60 1.99
N ASP A 69 19.05 7.62 2.86
CA ASP A 69 19.74 6.39 3.26
C ASP A 69 18.79 5.47 4.03
N GLY A 70 18.86 4.17 3.72
CA GLY A 70 18.04 3.11 4.30
C GLY A 70 18.67 1.72 4.14
N TYR A 71 17.86 0.68 3.91
CA TYR A 71 18.31 -0.71 3.87
C TYR A 71 19.29 -0.99 2.72
N GLY A 72 20.57 -1.03 3.05
CA GLY A 72 21.63 -1.41 2.09
C GLY A 72 21.90 -0.38 0.99
N GLY A 73 21.30 0.81 1.05
CA GLY A 73 21.45 1.86 0.03
C GLY A 73 20.42 2.98 0.16
N LEU A 74 20.21 3.70 -0.94
CA LEU A 74 19.19 4.75 -1.02
C LEU A 74 17.79 4.15 -1.18
N GLU A 75 16.84 4.70 -0.43
CA GLU A 75 15.42 4.38 -0.49
C GLU A 75 14.61 5.58 -0.96
N ALA A 76 13.65 5.33 -1.85
CA ALA A 76 12.55 6.24 -2.11
C ALA A 76 11.36 5.87 -1.23
N LEU A 77 10.68 6.86 -0.64
CA LEU A 77 9.51 6.60 0.19
C LEU A 77 8.23 6.57 -0.65
N VAL A 78 7.53 5.44 -0.61
CA VAL A 78 6.25 5.24 -1.28
C VAL A 78 5.12 5.14 -0.26
N GLN A 79 3.99 5.79 -0.59
CA GLN A 79 2.75 5.66 0.14
C GLN A 79 2.11 4.31 -0.16
N VAL A 80 1.99 3.48 0.88
CA VAL A 80 1.30 2.19 0.83
C VAL A 80 -0.05 2.34 1.52
N GLU A 81 -1.11 2.04 0.78
CA GLU A 81 -2.48 1.98 1.31
C GLU A 81 -2.80 0.56 1.77
N GLU A 82 -3.67 0.42 2.76
CA GLU A 82 -4.12 -0.88 3.28
C GLU A 82 -5.59 -1.13 2.93
N LEU A 83 -6.01 -2.38 2.80
CA LEU A 83 -7.43 -2.74 2.67
C LEU A 83 -8.06 -2.80 4.07
N ASP A 84 -9.10 -2.02 4.29
CA ASP A 84 -9.87 -2.09 5.53
C ASP A 84 -10.90 -3.24 5.52
N HIS A 85 -11.63 -3.40 6.62
CA HIS A 85 -12.62 -4.47 6.71
C HIS A 85 -13.76 -4.33 5.68
N ALA A 86 -14.18 -3.10 5.37
CA ALA A 86 -15.22 -2.86 4.37
C ALA A 86 -14.69 -3.14 2.95
N ASP A 87 -13.43 -2.81 2.68
CA ASP A 87 -12.74 -3.17 1.43
C ASP A 87 -12.72 -4.69 1.24
N LEU A 88 -12.41 -5.46 2.29
CA LEU A 88 -12.41 -6.93 2.22
C LEU A 88 -13.81 -7.51 2.02
N LEU A 89 -14.83 -6.95 2.66
CA LEU A 89 -16.23 -7.37 2.46
C LEU A 89 -16.69 -7.09 1.02
N ASP A 90 -16.42 -5.90 0.49
CA ASP A 90 -16.76 -5.57 -0.88
C ASP A 90 -16.00 -6.45 -1.87
N LEU A 91 -14.74 -6.79 -1.59
CA LEU A 91 -13.98 -7.73 -2.42
C LEU A 91 -14.60 -9.13 -2.39
N GLN A 92 -15.09 -9.59 -1.24
CA GLN A 92 -15.73 -10.90 -1.10
C GLN A 92 -16.94 -11.06 -2.03
N GLU A 93 -17.67 -9.98 -2.33
CA GLU A 93 -18.81 -9.99 -3.26
C GLU A 93 -18.43 -10.42 -4.69
N PHE A 94 -17.15 -10.32 -5.08
CA PHE A 94 -16.68 -10.69 -6.42
C PHE A 94 -16.26 -12.16 -6.54
N PHE A 95 -16.19 -12.90 -5.44
CA PHE A 95 -15.74 -14.30 -5.42
C PHE A 95 -16.89 -15.25 -5.08
N PRO A 96 -16.85 -16.51 -5.57
CA PRO A 96 -17.83 -17.51 -5.18
C PRO A 96 -17.71 -17.85 -3.70
N GLU A 97 -18.84 -18.18 -3.05
CA GLU A 97 -18.92 -18.56 -1.62
C GLU A 97 -18.02 -19.78 -1.26
N GLU A 98 -17.75 -20.66 -2.23
CA GLU A 98 -16.93 -21.86 -2.04
C GLU A 98 -15.41 -21.62 -2.26
N GLY A 99 -14.98 -20.36 -2.43
CA GLY A 99 -13.58 -19.99 -2.60
C GLY A 99 -12.81 -19.81 -1.28
N PRO A 100 -11.46 -19.70 -1.34
CA PRO A 100 -10.69 -19.30 -0.17
C PRO A 100 -11.09 -17.89 0.28
N PRO A 101 -10.95 -17.56 1.57
CA PRO A 101 -11.19 -16.20 2.06
C PRO A 101 -10.38 -15.17 1.28
N VAL A 102 -10.99 -14.06 0.89
CA VAL A 102 -10.27 -12.99 0.16
C VAL A 102 -9.03 -12.51 0.92
N ALA A 103 -9.09 -12.52 2.27
CA ALA A 103 -7.97 -12.17 3.13
C ALA A 103 -6.70 -13.00 2.89
N ASP A 104 -6.82 -14.20 2.33
CA ASP A 104 -5.71 -15.10 2.00
C ASP A 104 -5.17 -14.88 0.58
N LEU A 105 -5.94 -14.17 -0.27
CA LEU A 105 -5.60 -13.89 -1.67
C LEU A 105 -4.92 -12.53 -1.85
N VAL A 106 -5.13 -11.60 -0.93
CA VAL A 106 -4.62 -10.23 -1.01
C VAL A 106 -3.46 -10.01 -0.04
N LEU A 107 -2.52 -9.17 -0.45
CA LEU A 107 -1.42 -8.77 0.43
C LEU A 107 -1.95 -7.89 1.55
N ARG A 108 -1.60 -8.27 2.78
CA ARG A 108 -1.93 -7.53 3.99
C ARG A 108 -0.66 -6.98 4.61
N SER A 109 -0.73 -5.71 4.99
CA SER A 109 0.35 -5.07 5.72
C SER A 109 0.49 -5.70 7.10
N ARG A 110 1.73 -5.80 7.60
CA ARG A 110 1.99 -6.31 8.96
C ARG A 110 1.48 -5.29 9.98
N THR A 111 1.04 -5.73 11.15
CA THR A 111 0.65 -4.80 12.23
C THR A 111 1.84 -3.94 12.66
N GLU A 112 3.00 -4.56 12.86
CA GLU A 112 4.23 -3.94 13.35
C GLU A 112 5.37 -4.02 12.33
N ALA A 113 6.32 -3.10 12.41
CA ALA A 113 7.52 -3.12 11.59
C ALA A 113 8.42 -4.30 12.01
N THR A 114 8.97 -5.01 11.02
CA THR A 114 9.94 -6.09 11.23
C THR A 114 11.29 -5.45 11.55
N SER A 115 11.95 -5.91 12.62
CA SER A 115 13.30 -5.42 12.95
C SER A 115 14.31 -5.87 11.89
N GLY A 116 15.44 -5.17 11.79
CA GLY A 116 16.48 -5.54 10.82
C GLY A 116 17.06 -6.94 11.07
N GLU A 117 17.23 -7.34 12.33
CA GLU A 117 17.67 -8.70 12.68
C GLU A 117 16.65 -9.78 12.29
N GLU A 118 15.36 -9.54 12.57
CA GLU A 118 14.29 -10.47 12.20
C GLU A 118 14.19 -10.60 10.67
N LEU A 119 14.30 -9.48 9.95
CA LEU A 119 14.33 -9.46 8.50
C LEU A 119 15.50 -10.27 7.95
N MET A 120 16.70 -10.08 8.49
CA MET A 120 17.89 -10.84 8.06
C MET A 120 17.76 -12.33 8.34
N SER A 121 17.26 -12.71 9.52
CA SER A 121 16.98 -14.10 9.86
C SER A 121 15.96 -14.71 8.90
N ALA A 122 14.90 -13.98 8.57
CA ALA A 122 13.90 -14.41 7.60
C ALA A 122 14.50 -14.63 6.21
N LEU A 123 15.31 -13.70 5.71
CA LEU A 123 15.99 -13.83 4.40
C LEU A 123 16.98 -15.01 4.33
N GLN A 124 17.54 -15.42 5.47
CA GLN A 124 18.38 -16.62 5.57
C GLN A 124 17.58 -17.93 5.67
N SER A 125 16.27 -17.85 5.93
CA SER A 125 15.42 -19.02 6.06
C SER A 125 15.06 -19.64 4.70
N LEU A 126 15.13 -20.97 4.62
CA LEU A 126 14.79 -21.70 3.40
C LEU A 126 13.36 -21.44 2.88
N PRO A 127 12.31 -21.35 3.73
CA PRO A 127 10.96 -21.07 3.25
C PRO A 127 10.85 -19.72 2.54
N VAL A 128 11.40 -18.65 3.13
CA VAL A 128 11.38 -17.31 2.51
C VAL A 128 12.20 -17.30 1.23
N GLN A 129 13.36 -17.95 1.21
CA GLN A 129 14.17 -18.06 0.00
C GLN A 129 13.42 -18.75 -1.14
N ARG A 130 12.61 -19.78 -0.85
CA ARG A 130 11.79 -20.46 -1.86
C ARG A 130 10.69 -19.55 -2.41
N GLU A 131 10.02 -18.80 -1.55
CA GLU A 131 9.02 -17.80 -1.97
C GLU A 131 9.65 -16.73 -2.86
N MET A 132 10.80 -16.16 -2.44
CA MET A 132 11.51 -15.16 -3.23
C MET A 132 12.00 -15.73 -4.56
N ALA A 133 12.55 -16.95 -4.57
CA ALA A 133 12.98 -17.60 -5.81
C ALA A 133 11.82 -17.82 -6.78
N ALA A 134 10.62 -18.18 -6.29
CA ALA A 134 9.44 -18.31 -7.13
C ALA A 134 9.03 -16.97 -7.75
N LEU A 135 8.97 -15.90 -6.95
CA LEU A 135 8.67 -14.55 -7.45
C LEU A 135 9.67 -14.08 -8.49
N LEU A 136 10.97 -14.25 -8.23
CA LEU A 136 12.05 -13.79 -9.11
C LEU A 136 12.22 -14.65 -10.38
N SER A 137 11.65 -15.86 -10.39
CA SER A 137 11.61 -16.70 -11.59
C SER A 137 10.54 -16.26 -12.57
N GLU A 138 9.46 -15.62 -12.08
CA GLU A 138 8.33 -15.16 -12.90
C GLU A 138 8.42 -13.65 -13.19
N TYR A 139 8.78 -12.85 -12.19
CA TYR A 139 8.78 -11.39 -12.24
C TYR A 139 10.20 -10.84 -12.12
N GLY A 140 10.50 -9.80 -12.92
CA GLY A 140 11.74 -9.04 -12.77
C GLY A 140 11.82 -8.29 -11.44
N VAL A 141 13.04 -8.04 -10.97
CA VAL A 141 13.31 -7.30 -9.72
C VAL A 141 13.00 -5.80 -9.82
N ASP A 142 12.97 -5.25 -11.03
CA ASP A 142 12.83 -3.82 -11.28
C ASP A 142 11.46 -3.32 -10.79
N ASP A 143 11.50 -2.47 -9.76
CA ASP A 143 10.34 -1.89 -9.08
C ASP A 143 9.35 -2.93 -8.51
N LEU A 144 9.81 -4.17 -8.24
CA LEU A 144 8.93 -5.25 -7.77
C LEU A 144 8.16 -4.83 -6.51
N ALA A 145 8.87 -4.28 -5.51
CA ALA A 145 8.26 -3.81 -4.27
C ALA A 145 7.21 -2.71 -4.51
N ASP A 146 7.54 -1.68 -5.30
CA ASP A 146 6.60 -0.60 -5.64
C ASP A 146 5.35 -1.13 -6.35
N ARG A 147 5.51 -2.00 -7.37
CA ARG A 147 4.38 -2.61 -8.08
C ARG A 147 3.53 -3.48 -7.18
N THR A 148 4.16 -4.23 -6.28
CA THR A 148 3.46 -5.03 -5.28
C THR A 148 2.62 -4.14 -4.37
N PHE A 149 3.17 -3.03 -3.86
CA PHE A 149 2.39 -2.07 -3.06
C PHE A 149 1.28 -1.38 -3.89
N ALA A 150 1.55 -1.06 -5.15
CA ALA A 150 0.59 -0.45 -6.06
C ALA A 150 -0.65 -1.32 -6.30
N SER A 151 -0.52 -2.64 -6.22
CA SER A 151 -1.64 -3.56 -6.42
C SER A 151 -2.77 -3.32 -5.41
N VAL A 152 -2.45 -3.04 -4.15
CA VAL A 152 -3.44 -2.75 -3.10
C VAL A 152 -4.14 -1.42 -3.39
N SER A 153 -3.38 -0.39 -3.75
CA SER A 153 -3.96 0.91 -4.14
C SER A 153 -4.85 0.81 -5.38
N LEU A 154 -4.50 -0.05 -6.33
CA LEU A 154 -5.33 -0.32 -7.49
C LEU A 154 -6.67 -0.94 -7.08
N LEU A 155 -6.65 -1.95 -6.21
CA LEU A 155 -7.85 -2.59 -5.68
C LEU A 155 -8.76 -1.57 -4.99
N ARG A 156 -8.23 -0.75 -4.08
CA ARG A 156 -9.01 0.32 -3.42
C ARG A 156 -9.70 1.25 -4.41
N ARG A 157 -8.97 1.71 -5.43
CA ARG A 157 -9.54 2.60 -6.47
C ARG A 157 -10.65 1.92 -7.28
N ILE A 158 -10.52 0.62 -7.54
CA ILE A 158 -11.55 -0.18 -8.20
C ILE A 158 -12.78 -0.28 -7.28
N LEU A 159 -12.60 -0.60 -6.00
CA LEU A 159 -13.68 -0.68 -5.01
C LEU A 159 -14.40 0.65 -4.83
N ASP A 160 -13.66 1.76 -4.74
CA ASP A 160 -14.25 3.10 -4.66
C ASP A 160 -15.11 3.43 -5.87
N ARG A 161 -14.69 2.98 -7.05
CA ARG A 161 -15.50 3.12 -8.28
C ARG A 161 -16.72 2.23 -8.23
N TYR A 162 -16.59 0.98 -7.79
CA TYR A 162 -17.69 0.04 -7.59
C TYR A 162 -18.74 0.63 -6.65
N ARG A 163 -18.35 1.08 -5.45
CA ARG A 163 -19.22 1.75 -4.47
C ARG A 163 -19.95 2.95 -5.04
N ARG A 164 -19.29 3.76 -5.88
CA ARG A 164 -19.93 4.91 -6.56
C ARG A 164 -21.03 4.45 -7.51
N VAL A 165 -20.77 3.42 -8.32
CA VAL A 165 -21.75 2.85 -9.25
C VAL A 165 -22.94 2.26 -8.50
N CYS A 166 -22.71 1.46 -7.45
CA CYS A 166 -23.78 0.89 -6.63
C CYS A 166 -24.66 1.97 -6.00
N ARG A 167 -24.07 3.04 -5.46
CA ARG A 167 -24.81 4.19 -4.93
C ARG A 167 -25.67 4.88 -6.00
N GLN A 168 -25.16 5.06 -7.21
CA GLN A 168 -25.90 5.66 -8.32
C GLN A 168 -27.09 4.80 -8.75
N LEU A 169 -26.90 3.49 -8.88
CA LEU A 169 -27.96 2.55 -9.22
C LEU A 169 -29.06 2.55 -8.15
N ASN A 170 -28.68 2.48 -6.88
CA ASN A 170 -29.63 2.49 -5.75
C ASN A 170 -30.42 3.81 -5.67
N ALA A 171 -29.75 4.95 -5.89
CA ALA A 171 -30.43 6.25 -5.94
C ALA A 171 -31.42 6.34 -7.11
N SER A 172 -31.06 5.80 -8.28
CA SER A 172 -31.91 5.80 -9.47
C SER A 172 -33.15 4.92 -9.28
N ALA A 173 -32.96 3.72 -8.74
CA ALA A 173 -34.06 2.81 -8.39
C ALA A 173 -35.00 3.42 -7.34
N SER A 174 -34.46 4.14 -6.36
CA SER A 174 -35.26 4.81 -5.32
C SER A 174 -36.10 5.96 -5.88
N ARG A 175 -35.53 6.78 -6.77
CA ARG A 175 -36.28 7.86 -7.47
C ARG A 175 -37.39 7.29 -8.34
N SER A 176 -37.10 6.25 -9.12
CA SER A 176 -38.12 5.60 -9.96
C SER A 176 -39.28 5.03 -9.15
N ARG A 177 -39.02 4.45 -7.97
CA ARG A 177 -40.09 3.99 -7.05
C ARG A 177 -40.92 5.15 -6.51
N GLN A 178 -40.29 6.27 -6.17
CA GLN A 178 -40.98 7.45 -5.67
C GLN A 178 -41.88 8.08 -6.74
N ASP A 179 -41.38 8.21 -7.97
CA ASP A 179 -42.14 8.75 -9.10
C ASP A 179 -43.35 7.87 -9.45
N ALA A 180 -43.19 6.55 -9.36
CA ALA A 180 -44.29 5.59 -9.57
C ALA A 180 -45.38 5.68 -8.51
N LEU A 181 -45.04 6.01 -7.26
CA LEU A 181 -46.00 6.22 -6.18
C LEU A 181 -46.77 7.53 -6.37
N ILE A 182 -46.10 8.60 -6.80
CA ILE A 182 -46.74 9.91 -7.06
C ILE A 182 -47.69 9.85 -8.26
N ALA A 183 -47.40 8.99 -9.26
CA ALA A 183 -48.26 8.83 -10.44
C ALA A 183 -49.54 8.00 -10.19
N GLN A 184 -49.74 7.46 -8.99
CA GLN A 184 -50.93 6.69 -8.61
C GLN A 184 -51.95 7.49 -7.79
N ASP A 185 -51.62 8.72 -7.38
CA ASP A 185 -52.52 9.69 -6.74
C ASP A 185 -53.13 10.67 -7.78
#